data_AF-A0A958TXQ1-F1
#
_entry.id   AF-A0A958TXQ1-F1
#
_cell.length_a   1.000
_cell.length_b   1.000
_cell.length_c   1.000
_cell.angle_alpha   90.00
_cell.angle_beta   90.00
_cell.angle_gamma   90.00
#
_symmetry.space_group_name_H-M   'P 1'
#
loop_
_entity.id
_entity.type
_entity.pdbx_description
1 polymer ?
#
loop_
_entity_poly.entity_id
_entity_poly.type
_entity_poly.pdbx_seq_one_letter_code
_entity_poly.pdbx_strand_id
1 'polypeptide(L)'
;NNWASTQQTYDNSDAWTQQTGDNNKSMIVQDAGPNQTDGHFAVNEQEGDRNESSIGQSGNGARNSARAIQGGNDNQAKQSQYATDGTGGTGNSAGIDQGIDGARRSVAAPEAMTQWIAVATNVDGNAGTLGYIPPTEGNKATQTQVGAGNSAGIFQLGGSVGYSNYGEQVQTGDDNNAGMVQAHYFDGNNSNYAKQEQDGATNTAGLAQEGSGHKSYQNQVGDDNISLAYQQGKDHMLNTHQMGDGNVAYATQSGAENRALIVQHDGQSYTVEQNKGIGNNDFSVGGNQANILQMGPDGNFGAGAIDCGFDEPMDLDMDYDFPGVDLGDICGGC
;
A
#
# COMPACT_ATOMS: atom_id res chain seq x y z
N ASN A 1 -4.30 18.54 21.65
CA ASN A 1 -5.75 18.45 21.32
C ASN A 1 -5.93 17.53 20.14
N ASN A 2 -6.56 16.37 20.34
CA ASN A 2 -6.94 15.49 19.22
C ASN A 2 -8.16 16.05 18.49
N TRP A 3 -8.27 15.72 17.22
CA TRP A 3 -9.36 16.10 16.34
C TRP A 3 -9.92 14.86 15.62
N ALA A 4 -11.24 14.74 15.59
CA ALA A 4 -11.93 13.70 14.85
C ALA A 4 -13.17 14.27 14.16
N SER A 5 -13.44 13.82 12.94
CA SER A 5 -14.69 14.08 12.21
C SER A 5 -15.19 12.81 11.55
N THR A 6 -16.46 12.50 11.74
CA THR A 6 -17.14 11.38 11.09
C THR A 6 -18.40 11.91 10.43
N GLN A 7 -18.48 11.77 9.10
CA GLN A 7 -19.66 12.07 8.31
C GLN A 7 -20.16 10.78 7.67
N GLN A 8 -21.43 10.46 7.90
CA GLN A 8 -22.12 9.33 7.29
C GLN A 8 -23.42 9.84 6.67
N THR A 9 -23.72 9.40 5.46
CA THR A 9 -24.99 9.67 4.78
C THR A 9 -25.76 8.37 4.54
N TYR A 10 -27.09 8.49 4.44
CA TYR A 10 -28.03 7.40 4.14
C TYR A 10 -27.99 6.24 5.15
N ASP A 11 -27.88 4.99 4.69
CA ASP A 11 -28.22 3.80 5.48
C ASP A 11 -27.00 2.92 5.79
N ASN A 12 -27.06 2.15 6.90
CA ASN A 12 -26.22 0.99 7.23
C ASN A 12 -24.69 1.20 7.31
N SER A 13 -24.23 2.44 7.44
CA SER A 13 -22.79 2.74 7.61
C SER A 13 -22.34 2.63 9.07
N ASP A 14 -21.19 2.01 9.29
CA ASP A 14 -20.52 1.85 10.56
C ASP A 14 -19.16 2.57 10.53
N ALA A 15 -18.91 3.40 11.54
CA ALA A 15 -17.65 4.11 11.68
C ALA A 15 -17.17 4.06 13.14
N TRP A 16 -15.87 3.83 13.32
CA TRP A 16 -15.21 3.86 14.61
C TRP A 16 -13.97 4.75 14.54
N THR A 17 -13.82 5.67 15.50
CA THR A 17 -12.59 6.44 15.67
C THR A 17 -12.11 6.35 17.12
N GLN A 18 -10.86 5.97 17.32
CA GLN A 18 -10.18 5.94 18.60
C GLN A 18 -8.84 6.67 18.51
N GLN A 19 -8.59 7.60 19.43
CA GLN A 19 -7.37 8.38 19.46
C GLN A 19 -6.83 8.47 20.89
N THR A 20 -5.57 8.08 21.07
CA THR A 20 -4.83 8.19 22.34
C THR A 20 -3.52 8.93 22.09
N GLY A 21 -3.18 9.91 22.94
CA GLY A 21 -2.01 10.79 22.77
C GLY A 21 -2.43 12.22 22.38
N ASP A 22 -1.51 12.98 21.78
CA ASP A 22 -1.68 14.42 21.53
C ASP A 22 -1.64 14.81 20.03
N ASN A 23 -2.58 15.67 19.62
CA ASN A 23 -2.65 16.29 18.29
C ASN A 23 -2.87 15.31 17.13
N ASN A 24 -3.47 14.15 17.41
CA ASN A 24 -3.93 13.24 16.37
C ASN A 24 -5.12 13.83 15.61
N LYS A 25 -5.20 13.60 14.29
CA LYS A 25 -6.33 14.00 13.44
C LYS A 25 -6.88 12.78 12.70
N SER A 26 -8.20 12.59 12.76
CA SER A 26 -8.89 11.48 12.10
C SER A 26 -10.11 12.00 11.36
N MET A 27 -10.26 11.65 10.08
CA MET A 27 -11.46 11.93 9.29
C MET A 27 -12.04 10.64 8.70
N ILE A 28 -13.34 10.46 8.83
CA ILE A 28 -14.10 9.42 8.15
C ILE A 28 -15.26 10.09 7.40
N VAL A 29 -15.33 9.88 6.09
CA VAL A 29 -16.44 10.31 5.24
C VAL A 29 -16.99 9.09 4.51
N GLN A 30 -18.23 8.73 4.81
CA GLN A 30 -18.94 7.60 4.20
C GLN A 30 -20.19 8.12 3.49
N ASP A 31 -20.18 8.06 2.16
CA ASP A 31 -21.31 8.41 1.32
C ASP A 31 -21.99 7.16 0.75
N ALA A 32 -22.87 6.55 1.56
CA ALA A 32 -23.63 5.37 1.15
C ALA A 32 -24.78 5.75 0.20
N GLY A 33 -25.42 4.78 -0.46
CA GLY A 33 -26.60 5.06 -1.29
C GLY A 33 -27.91 5.08 -0.47
N PRO A 34 -28.98 5.74 -0.96
CA PRO A 34 -30.32 5.62 -0.39
C PRO A 34 -30.95 4.24 -0.64
N ASN A 35 -32.01 3.90 0.09
CA ASN A 35 -32.88 2.72 -0.10
C ASN A 35 -32.29 1.39 0.41
N GLN A 36 -31.83 1.33 1.67
CA GLN A 36 -31.30 0.09 2.28
C GLN A 36 -30.08 -0.48 1.54
N THR A 37 -29.17 0.37 1.07
CA THR A 37 -27.86 -0.11 0.60
C THR A 37 -27.07 -0.77 1.72
N ASP A 38 -26.01 -1.50 1.39
CA ASP A 38 -25.25 -2.28 2.38
C ASP A 38 -24.44 -1.40 3.35
N GLY A 39 -24.35 -0.10 3.05
CA GLY A 39 -23.61 0.90 3.83
C GLY A 39 -22.11 0.76 3.66
N HIS A 40 -21.31 1.40 4.52
CA HIS A 40 -19.85 1.30 4.52
C HIS A 40 -19.31 0.96 5.91
N PHE A 41 -18.09 0.41 5.99
CA PHE A 41 -17.40 0.13 7.24
C PHE A 41 -16.06 0.85 7.29
N ALA A 42 -15.82 1.65 8.33
CA ALA A 42 -14.59 2.40 8.53
C ALA A 42 -14.09 2.30 9.98
N VAL A 43 -12.78 2.10 10.15
CA VAL A 43 -12.11 2.15 11.45
C VAL A 43 -10.85 3.01 11.34
N ASN A 44 -10.77 4.04 12.17
CA ASN A 44 -9.56 4.80 12.43
C ASN A 44 -9.12 4.60 13.88
N GLU A 45 -7.90 4.12 14.10
CA GLU A 45 -7.31 4.01 15.43
C GLU A 45 -5.90 4.61 15.43
N GLN A 46 -5.64 5.53 16.35
CA GLN A 46 -4.38 6.27 16.44
C GLN A 46 -3.87 6.25 17.88
N GLU A 47 -2.65 5.74 18.08
CA GLU A 47 -1.95 5.69 19.36
C GLU A 47 -0.60 6.41 19.24
N GLY A 48 -0.44 7.52 19.96
CA GLY A 48 0.75 8.38 19.94
C GLY A 48 0.42 9.81 19.54
N ASP A 49 1.37 10.57 19.00
CA ASP A 49 1.20 12.00 18.77
C ASP A 49 1.23 12.37 17.28
N ARG A 50 0.42 13.37 16.89
CA ARG A 50 0.41 13.96 15.54
C ARG A 50 0.17 12.97 14.39
N ASN A 51 -0.50 11.85 14.66
CA ASN A 51 -0.92 10.94 13.59
C ASN A 51 -2.12 11.53 12.84
N GLU A 52 -2.14 11.37 11.51
CA GLU A 52 -3.21 11.85 10.63
C GLU A 52 -3.79 10.69 9.81
N SER A 53 -5.11 10.54 9.83
CA SER A 53 -5.82 9.52 9.05
C SER A 53 -7.04 10.12 8.36
N SER A 54 -7.28 9.72 7.11
CA SER A 54 -8.48 10.03 6.35
C SER A 54 -9.01 8.80 5.62
N ILE A 55 -10.27 8.46 5.86
CA ILE A 55 -11.00 7.42 5.14
C ILE A 55 -12.16 8.07 4.39
N GLY A 56 -12.18 7.94 3.07
CA GLY A 56 -13.29 8.31 2.20
C GLY A 56 -13.86 7.09 1.50
N GLN A 57 -15.15 6.81 1.67
CA GLN A 57 -15.84 5.69 1.05
C GLN A 57 -17.12 6.17 0.38
N SER A 58 -17.34 5.73 -0.85
CA SER A 58 -18.57 6.02 -1.61
C SER A 58 -18.87 4.89 -2.58
N GLY A 59 -20.07 4.88 -3.18
CA GLY A 59 -20.37 3.95 -4.27
C GLY A 59 -21.84 3.78 -4.58
N ASN A 60 -22.12 2.84 -5.48
CA ASN A 60 -23.47 2.57 -6.00
C ASN A 60 -24.35 1.71 -5.09
N GLY A 61 -23.84 1.28 -3.93
CA GLY A 61 -24.61 0.58 -2.89
C GLY A 61 -23.93 -0.63 -2.26
N ALA A 62 -22.85 -1.14 -2.85
CA ALA A 62 -22.03 -2.20 -2.24
C ALA A 62 -21.17 -1.67 -1.08
N ARG A 63 -20.85 -2.56 -0.13
CA ARG A 63 -20.19 -2.19 1.12
C ARG A 63 -18.67 -2.17 1.03
N ASN A 64 -18.11 -0.97 0.96
CA ASN A 64 -16.67 -0.76 1.18
C ASN A 64 -16.29 -0.99 2.66
N SER A 65 -15.08 -1.50 2.86
CA SER A 65 -14.44 -1.71 4.16
C SER A 65 -13.06 -1.05 4.18
N ALA A 66 -12.83 -0.15 5.14
CA ALA A 66 -11.57 0.55 5.32
C ALA A 66 -11.12 0.48 6.78
N ARG A 67 -9.82 0.23 6.99
CA ARG A 67 -9.19 0.21 8.32
C ARG A 67 -7.86 0.95 8.21
N ALA A 68 -7.68 1.97 9.03
CA ALA A 68 -6.39 2.63 9.21
C ALA A 68 -6.05 2.65 10.70
N ILE A 69 -4.96 1.96 11.05
CA ILE A 69 -4.48 1.86 12.42
C ILE A 69 -3.02 2.35 12.46
N GLN A 70 -2.73 3.31 13.33
CA GLN A 70 -1.44 3.99 13.41
C GLN A 70 -0.94 3.99 14.85
N GLY A 71 0.27 3.50 15.07
CA GLY A 71 0.99 3.52 16.33
C GLY A 71 2.33 4.24 16.17
N GLY A 72 2.67 5.09 17.13
CA GLY A 72 3.85 5.96 17.08
C GLY A 72 3.46 7.40 16.77
N ASN A 73 4.38 8.18 16.20
CA ASN A 73 4.18 9.62 15.99
C ASN A 73 4.25 10.01 14.51
N ASP A 74 3.55 11.08 14.14
CA ASP A 74 3.66 11.71 12.82
C ASP A 74 3.34 10.77 11.63
N ASN A 75 2.62 9.67 11.86
CA ASN A 75 2.22 8.77 10.79
C ASN A 75 1.01 9.32 10.03
N GLN A 76 0.97 9.12 8.71
CA GLN A 76 -0.07 9.62 7.82
C GLN A 76 -0.68 8.48 6.99
N ALA A 77 -2.02 8.36 7.04
CA ALA A 77 -2.79 7.37 6.30
C ALA A 77 -3.91 8.04 5.49
N LYS A 78 -4.13 7.62 4.24
CA LYS A 78 -5.24 8.09 3.41
C LYS A 78 -5.82 6.94 2.59
N GLN A 79 -7.09 6.64 2.78
CA GLN A 79 -7.82 5.61 2.05
C GLN A 79 -8.99 6.25 1.31
N SER A 80 -9.13 5.95 0.02
CA SER A 80 -10.26 6.36 -0.82
C SER A 80 -10.80 5.15 -1.57
N GLN A 81 -12.09 4.86 -1.40
CA GLN A 81 -12.74 3.72 -2.06
C GLN A 81 -14.02 4.17 -2.77
N TYR A 82 -14.17 3.73 -4.02
CA TYR A 82 -15.39 3.88 -4.80
C TYR A 82 -15.88 2.50 -5.25
N ALA A 83 -16.99 2.03 -4.70
CA ALA A 83 -17.62 0.79 -5.12
C ALA A 83 -18.49 1.02 -6.36
N THR A 84 -18.20 0.33 -7.46
CA THR A 84 -19.00 0.40 -8.70
C THR A 84 -20.23 -0.49 -8.63
N ASP A 85 -20.21 -1.53 -7.81
CA ASP A 85 -21.32 -2.46 -7.60
C ASP A 85 -22.48 -1.84 -6.81
N GLY A 86 -23.69 -2.30 -7.13
CA GLY A 86 -24.93 -1.93 -6.44
C GLY A 86 -25.15 -2.71 -5.13
N THR A 87 -26.29 -2.48 -4.48
CA THR A 87 -26.69 -3.20 -3.25
C THR A 87 -26.60 -4.71 -3.41
N GLY A 88 -25.95 -5.38 -2.45
CA GLY A 88 -25.71 -6.83 -2.44
C GLY A 88 -24.53 -7.29 -3.32
N GLY A 89 -23.84 -6.36 -3.99
CA GLY A 89 -22.63 -6.62 -4.75
C GLY A 89 -21.36 -6.59 -3.91
N THR A 90 -20.21 -6.61 -4.56
CA THR A 90 -18.91 -6.72 -3.89
C THR A 90 -18.28 -5.34 -3.71
N GLY A 91 -18.06 -4.92 -2.46
CA GLY A 91 -17.33 -3.70 -2.16
C GLY A 91 -15.82 -3.92 -2.07
N ASN A 92 -15.06 -2.82 -1.95
CA ASN A 92 -13.60 -2.87 -1.85
C ASN A 92 -13.15 -3.03 -0.38
N SER A 93 -11.99 -3.63 -0.15
CA SER A 93 -11.32 -3.73 1.17
C SER A 93 -9.97 -3.03 1.15
N ALA A 94 -9.76 -2.11 2.09
CA ALA A 94 -8.53 -1.34 2.27
C ALA A 94 -8.05 -1.44 3.73
N GLY A 95 -6.79 -1.79 3.91
CA GLY A 95 -6.14 -1.87 5.22
C GLY A 95 -4.80 -1.14 5.26
N ILE A 96 -4.62 -0.23 6.21
CA ILE A 96 -3.33 0.40 6.53
C ILE A 96 -3.02 0.11 8.00
N ASP A 97 -1.84 -0.44 8.24
CA ASP A 97 -1.27 -0.60 9.58
C ASP A 97 0.14 -0.01 9.61
N GLN A 98 0.33 1.01 10.46
CA GLN A 98 1.60 1.67 10.66
C GLN A 98 2.00 1.51 12.13
N GLY A 99 2.99 0.66 12.40
CA GLY A 99 3.70 0.69 13.68
C GLY A 99 3.10 -0.04 14.88
N ILE A 100 2.10 -0.91 14.71
CA ILE A 100 1.51 -1.63 15.85
C ILE A 100 2.03 -3.08 15.96
N ASP A 101 2.29 -3.51 17.20
CA ASP A 101 2.83 -4.85 17.49
C ASP A 101 1.79 -5.98 17.39
N GLY A 102 2.30 -7.12 16.94
CA GLY A 102 1.92 -8.47 17.37
C GLY A 102 0.57 -8.97 16.91
N ALA A 103 -0.48 -8.53 17.58
CA ALA A 103 -1.80 -9.15 17.54
C ALA A 103 -2.81 -8.37 16.69
N ARG A 104 -2.58 -7.06 16.47
CA ARG A 104 -3.44 -6.22 15.61
C ARG A 104 -3.01 -6.22 14.13
N ARG A 105 -1.76 -6.63 13.86
CA ARG A 105 -1.13 -6.75 12.52
C ARG A 105 -2.01 -7.45 11.48
N SER A 106 -2.57 -8.60 11.86
CA SER A 106 -3.38 -9.42 10.95
C SER A 106 -4.81 -8.93 10.76
N VAL A 107 -5.26 -7.94 11.55
CA VAL A 107 -6.65 -7.48 11.54
C VAL A 107 -6.80 -6.17 10.79
N ALA A 108 -5.78 -5.31 10.84
CA ALA A 108 -5.80 -4.00 10.20
C ALA A 108 -5.55 -4.07 8.70
N ALA A 109 -4.51 -4.81 8.28
CA ALA A 109 -4.13 -5.00 6.88
C ALA A 109 -3.90 -6.50 6.55
N PRO A 110 -4.93 -7.37 6.70
CA PRO A 110 -4.82 -8.79 6.34
C PRO A 110 -4.38 -8.99 4.88
N GLU A 111 -4.79 -8.09 3.99
CA GLU A 111 -4.44 -8.09 2.56
C GLU A 111 -2.91 -7.99 2.36
N ALA A 112 -2.24 -7.13 3.15
CA ALA A 112 -0.79 -7.00 3.14
C ALA A 112 -0.11 -8.30 3.59
N MET A 113 -0.65 -8.93 4.64
CA MET A 113 -0.12 -10.19 5.18
C MET A 113 -0.29 -11.35 4.20
N THR A 114 -1.42 -11.41 3.48
CA THR A 114 -1.66 -12.41 2.43
C THR A 114 -0.60 -12.30 1.34
N GLN A 115 -0.32 -11.09 0.83
CA GLN A 115 0.70 -10.91 -0.19
C GLN A 115 2.11 -11.11 0.33
N TRP A 116 2.37 -10.74 1.58
CA TRP A 116 3.66 -11.02 2.21
C TRP A 116 3.96 -12.51 2.29
N ILE A 117 2.96 -13.33 2.67
CA ILE A 117 3.09 -14.80 2.65
C ILE A 117 3.32 -15.30 1.22
N ALA A 118 2.65 -14.72 0.22
CA ALA A 118 2.87 -15.06 -1.18
C ALA A 118 4.31 -14.74 -1.63
N VAL A 119 4.84 -13.58 -1.26
CA VAL A 119 6.25 -13.20 -1.50
C VAL A 119 7.19 -14.18 -0.80
N ALA A 120 6.95 -14.48 0.48
CA ALA A 120 7.79 -15.42 1.23
C ALA A 120 7.79 -16.84 0.65
N THR A 121 6.65 -17.27 0.12
CA THR A 121 6.49 -18.62 -0.44
C THR A 121 7.07 -18.75 -1.84
N ASN A 122 6.85 -17.75 -2.70
CA ASN A 122 7.14 -17.84 -4.14
C ASN A 122 8.44 -17.15 -4.56
N VAL A 123 8.91 -16.17 -3.78
CA VAL A 123 10.09 -15.35 -4.11
C VAL A 123 11.28 -15.72 -3.22
N ASP A 124 11.15 -15.51 -1.91
CA ASP A 124 12.23 -15.77 -0.96
C ASP A 124 11.71 -16.08 0.46
N GLY A 125 12.01 -17.27 0.97
CA GLY A 125 11.61 -17.70 2.31
C GLY A 125 12.14 -16.81 3.44
N ASN A 126 13.22 -16.06 3.20
CA ASN A 126 13.75 -15.10 4.19
C ASN A 126 12.80 -13.93 4.44
N ALA A 127 11.93 -13.59 3.48
CA ALA A 127 10.93 -12.53 3.66
C ALA A 127 9.98 -12.82 4.84
N GLY A 128 9.83 -14.08 5.27
CA GLY A 128 8.95 -14.49 6.36
C GLY A 128 9.36 -14.04 7.77
N THR A 129 10.48 -13.34 7.96
CA THR A 129 10.94 -12.86 9.27
C THR A 129 10.90 -11.33 9.34
N LEU A 130 9.87 -10.77 9.98
CA LEU A 130 9.79 -9.34 10.29
C LEU A 130 10.15 -9.10 11.76
N GLY A 131 11.21 -8.35 12.02
CA GLY A 131 11.50 -7.85 13.36
C GLY A 131 10.53 -6.74 13.74
N TYR A 132 10.16 -6.64 15.02
CA TYR A 132 9.47 -5.46 15.55
C TYR A 132 10.49 -4.32 15.66
N ILE A 133 10.22 -3.17 15.04
CA ILE A 133 11.17 -2.06 14.93
C ILE A 133 10.52 -0.76 15.41
N PRO A 134 10.70 -0.37 16.67
CA PRO A 134 10.43 0.99 17.14
C PRO A 134 11.68 1.88 16.93
N PRO A 135 11.52 3.21 16.76
CA PRO A 135 10.25 3.92 16.66
C PRO A 135 9.56 3.69 15.30
N THR A 136 8.27 3.99 15.25
CA THR A 136 7.43 3.89 14.04
C THR A 136 6.89 5.29 13.75
N GLU A 137 7.75 6.13 13.18
CA GLU A 137 7.45 7.55 13.00
C GLU A 137 7.53 7.99 11.54
N GLY A 138 6.65 8.92 11.16
CA GLY A 138 6.68 9.58 9.86
C GLY A 138 6.26 8.69 8.67
N ASN A 139 5.70 7.50 8.92
CA ASN A 139 5.29 6.60 7.84
C ASN A 139 4.10 7.21 7.07
N LYS A 140 4.11 7.08 5.75
CA LYS A 140 3.04 7.56 4.86
C LYS A 140 2.46 6.41 4.06
N ALA A 141 1.14 6.28 4.06
CA ALA A 141 0.43 5.24 3.33
C ALA A 141 -0.80 5.83 2.63
N THR A 142 -0.92 5.56 1.33
CA THR A 142 -2.07 5.95 0.52
C THR A 142 -2.65 4.74 -0.23
N GLN A 143 -3.97 4.63 -0.21
CA GLN A 143 -4.70 3.58 -0.94
C GLN A 143 -5.89 4.20 -1.66
N THR A 144 -5.98 3.94 -2.97
CA THR A 144 -7.13 4.33 -3.79
C THR A 144 -7.66 3.10 -4.53
N GLN A 145 -8.94 2.80 -4.38
CA GLN A 145 -9.58 1.67 -5.03
C GLN A 145 -10.86 2.11 -5.74
N VAL A 146 -10.99 1.78 -7.01
CA VAL A 146 -12.17 2.08 -7.83
C VAL A 146 -12.61 0.82 -8.56
N GLY A 147 -13.79 0.31 -8.23
CA GLY A 147 -14.34 -0.90 -8.84
C GLY A 147 -15.03 -1.81 -7.83
N ALA A 148 -15.09 -3.11 -8.13
CA ALA A 148 -15.70 -4.12 -7.27
C ALA A 148 -14.65 -5.12 -6.75
N GLY A 149 -14.72 -5.50 -5.48
CA GLY A 149 -13.89 -6.58 -4.93
C GLY A 149 -12.38 -6.32 -4.83
N ASN A 150 -11.91 -5.09 -5.07
CA ASN A 150 -10.49 -4.79 -4.91
C ASN A 150 -10.07 -4.88 -3.44
N SER A 151 -8.86 -5.39 -3.23
CA SER A 151 -8.29 -5.72 -1.93
C SER A 151 -6.88 -5.12 -1.83
N ALA A 152 -6.66 -4.17 -0.93
CA ALA A 152 -5.39 -3.45 -0.79
C ALA A 152 -4.94 -3.42 0.67
N GLY A 153 -3.69 -3.79 0.92
CA GLY A 153 -3.08 -3.73 2.25
C GLY A 153 -1.71 -3.07 2.24
N ILE A 154 -1.49 -2.12 3.15
CA ILE A 154 -0.17 -1.57 3.46
C ILE A 154 0.14 -1.85 4.93
N PHE A 155 1.31 -2.44 5.17
CA PHE A 155 1.86 -2.62 6.50
C PHE A 155 3.26 -2.03 6.60
N GLN A 156 3.45 -1.09 7.51
CA GLN A 156 4.71 -0.36 7.67
C GLN A 156 5.23 -0.45 9.10
N LEU A 157 6.51 -0.79 9.24
CA LEU A 157 7.23 -0.93 10.50
C LEU A 157 8.53 -0.15 10.48
N GLY A 158 8.96 0.36 11.64
CA GLY A 158 10.13 1.22 11.73
C GLY A 158 9.89 2.62 11.17
N GLY A 159 10.99 3.35 11.01
CA GLY A 159 11.00 4.74 10.55
C GLY A 159 11.21 5.76 11.66
N SER A 160 11.72 6.92 11.28
CA SER A 160 11.98 8.08 12.14
C SER A 160 11.61 9.35 11.39
N VAL A 161 11.40 10.47 12.10
CA VAL A 161 11.12 11.77 11.47
C VAL A 161 12.21 12.11 10.43
N GLY A 162 11.86 11.99 9.14
CA GLY A 162 12.75 12.25 7.99
C GLY A 162 13.20 11.01 7.21
N TYR A 163 13.12 9.81 7.80
CA TYR A 163 13.48 8.54 7.18
C TYR A 163 12.45 7.47 7.55
N SER A 164 11.46 7.26 6.68
CA SER A 164 10.28 6.44 6.98
C SER A 164 9.91 5.54 5.82
N ASN A 165 8.80 4.80 5.95
CA ASN A 165 8.23 4.04 4.85
C ASN A 165 7.12 4.83 4.16
N TYR A 166 7.12 4.79 2.84
CA TYR A 166 6.17 5.47 1.96
C TYR A 166 5.57 4.42 1.04
N GLY A 167 4.25 4.25 1.12
CA GLY A 167 3.51 3.25 0.38
C GLY A 167 2.33 3.86 -0.36
N GLU A 168 2.20 3.53 -1.64
CA GLU A 168 1.09 3.94 -2.49
C GLU A 168 0.51 2.72 -3.20
N GLN A 169 -0.81 2.56 -3.11
CA GLN A 169 -1.55 1.53 -3.84
C GLN A 169 -2.72 2.16 -4.58
N VAL A 170 -2.81 1.91 -5.88
CA VAL A 170 -3.92 2.33 -6.72
C VAL A 170 -4.44 1.12 -7.47
N GLN A 171 -5.72 0.81 -7.32
CA GLN A 171 -6.39 -0.29 -8.00
C GLN A 171 -7.63 0.22 -8.73
N THR A 172 -7.70 -0.03 -10.04
CA THR A 172 -8.87 0.26 -10.88
C THR A 172 -9.32 -1.03 -11.56
N GLY A 173 -10.63 -1.29 -11.56
CA GLY A 173 -11.20 -2.52 -12.11
C GLY A 173 -11.65 -3.47 -11.00
N ASP A 174 -11.64 -4.78 -11.25
CA ASP A 174 -12.36 -5.74 -10.41
C ASP A 174 -11.46 -6.83 -9.82
N ASP A 175 -11.69 -7.20 -8.55
CA ASP A 175 -11.02 -8.30 -7.87
C ASP A 175 -9.47 -8.22 -7.85
N ASN A 176 -8.89 -7.02 -7.94
CA ASN A 176 -7.44 -6.85 -7.84
C ASN A 176 -6.96 -6.98 -6.39
N ASN A 177 -5.77 -7.54 -6.19
CA ASN A 177 -5.18 -7.78 -4.88
C ASN A 177 -3.77 -7.18 -4.77
N ALA A 178 -3.61 -6.16 -3.93
CA ALA A 178 -2.36 -5.46 -3.69
C ALA A 178 -1.96 -5.57 -2.23
N GLY A 179 -0.69 -5.88 -1.98
CA GLY A 179 -0.16 -5.99 -0.63
C GLY A 179 1.29 -5.54 -0.57
N MET A 180 1.56 -4.71 0.42
CA MET A 180 2.84 -4.08 0.61
C MET A 180 3.23 -4.18 2.07
N VAL A 181 4.44 -4.70 2.31
CA VAL A 181 5.07 -4.72 3.62
C VAL A 181 6.39 -3.98 3.54
N GLN A 182 6.57 -2.94 4.35
CA GLN A 182 7.83 -2.20 4.43
C GLN A 182 8.30 -2.17 5.87
N ALA A 183 9.55 -2.51 6.08
CA ALA A 183 10.14 -2.58 7.40
C ALA A 183 11.53 -1.93 7.35
N HIS A 184 11.68 -0.82 8.07
CA HIS A 184 12.88 0.03 8.06
C HIS A 184 13.75 -0.24 9.30
N TYR A 185 14.93 -0.87 9.13
CA TYR A 185 15.71 -1.48 10.22
C TYR A 185 16.99 -0.75 10.65
N PHE A 186 17.42 0.31 9.97
CA PHE A 186 18.80 0.80 10.09
C PHE A 186 18.89 2.32 10.20
N ASP A 187 20.02 2.85 10.71
CA ASP A 187 20.46 4.26 10.63
C ASP A 187 20.65 4.75 9.16
N GLY A 188 19.85 4.23 8.24
CA GLY A 188 19.80 4.63 6.85
C GLY A 188 19.10 5.98 6.76
N ASN A 189 19.82 6.97 6.28
CA ASN A 189 19.32 8.31 5.99
C ASN A 189 18.45 8.35 4.72
N ASN A 190 17.79 7.25 4.36
CA ASN A 190 16.93 7.16 3.17
C ASN A 190 15.65 6.38 3.51
N SER A 191 14.54 6.89 3.03
CA SER A 191 13.21 6.29 3.15
C SER A 191 13.02 5.11 2.21
N ASN A 192 12.18 4.16 2.59
CA ASN A 192 11.69 3.14 1.65
C ASN A 192 10.48 3.70 0.92
N TYR A 193 10.46 3.60 -0.40
CA TYR A 193 9.33 3.97 -1.25
C TYR A 193 8.86 2.78 -2.05
N ALA A 194 7.54 2.64 -2.12
CA ALA A 194 6.91 1.63 -2.93
C ALA A 194 5.58 2.12 -3.50
N LYS A 195 5.34 1.77 -4.76
CA LYS A 195 4.10 2.05 -5.47
C LYS A 195 3.61 0.82 -6.21
N GLN A 196 2.33 0.50 -6.06
CA GLN A 196 1.65 -0.58 -6.78
C GLN A 196 0.44 0.00 -7.51
N GLU A 197 0.40 -0.17 -8.83
CA GLU A 197 -0.72 0.21 -9.69
C GLU A 197 -1.24 -1.00 -10.43
N GLN A 198 -2.56 -1.21 -10.37
CA GLN A 198 -3.25 -2.29 -11.07
C GLN A 198 -4.47 -1.70 -11.80
N ASP A 199 -4.56 -1.94 -13.11
CA ASP A 199 -5.68 -1.55 -13.96
C ASP A 199 -6.15 -2.78 -14.75
N GLY A 200 -7.34 -3.28 -14.42
CA GLY A 200 -7.92 -4.49 -15.02
C GLY A 200 -8.57 -5.38 -13.97
N ALA A 201 -8.64 -6.68 -14.25
CA ALA A 201 -9.22 -7.66 -13.34
C ALA A 201 -8.20 -8.65 -12.77
N THR A 202 -8.46 -9.14 -11.56
CA THR A 202 -7.77 -10.30 -10.95
C THR A 202 -6.24 -10.20 -10.88
N ASN A 203 -5.67 -9.00 -10.93
CA ASN A 203 -4.22 -8.81 -10.81
C ASN A 203 -3.75 -8.98 -9.37
N THR A 204 -2.54 -9.52 -9.18
CA THR A 204 -1.89 -9.68 -7.87
C THR A 204 -0.54 -8.96 -7.83
N ALA A 205 -0.41 -8.00 -6.91
CA ALA A 205 0.83 -7.27 -6.63
C ALA A 205 1.25 -7.48 -5.17
N GLY A 206 2.45 -8.02 -4.97
CA GLY A 206 3.03 -8.27 -3.66
C GLY A 206 4.42 -7.66 -3.56
N LEU A 207 4.69 -6.95 -2.46
CA LEU A 207 6.00 -6.37 -2.20
C LEU A 207 6.38 -6.49 -0.72
N ALA A 208 7.61 -6.92 -0.47
CA ALA A 208 8.24 -6.83 0.83
C ALA A 208 9.59 -6.08 0.74
N GLN A 209 9.74 -5.00 1.51
CA GLN A 209 11.00 -4.24 1.62
C GLN A 209 11.51 -4.30 3.06
N GLU A 210 12.73 -4.81 3.24
CA GLU A 210 13.39 -4.99 4.53
C GLU A 210 14.74 -4.26 4.52
N GLY A 211 14.81 -3.05 5.05
CA GLY A 211 16.03 -2.24 4.97
C GLY A 211 15.79 -0.75 4.83
N SER A 212 16.66 -0.03 4.12
CA SER A 212 16.57 1.42 3.95
C SER A 212 16.85 1.87 2.51
N GLY A 213 16.16 2.89 2.01
CA GLY A 213 16.41 3.46 0.69
C GLY A 213 15.90 2.64 -0.49
N HIS A 214 15.10 1.60 -0.25
CA HIS A 214 14.52 0.81 -1.32
C HIS A 214 13.49 1.62 -2.11
N LYS A 215 13.51 1.50 -3.43
CA LYS A 215 12.51 2.04 -4.35
C LYS A 215 11.92 0.90 -5.17
N SER A 216 10.60 0.75 -5.16
CA SER A 216 9.91 -0.26 -5.96
C SER A 216 8.67 0.31 -6.65
N TYR A 217 8.50 -0.01 -7.92
CA TYR A 217 7.29 0.28 -8.68
C TYR A 217 6.81 -0.98 -9.40
N GLN A 218 5.54 -1.33 -9.20
CA GLN A 218 4.88 -2.45 -9.86
C GLN A 218 3.61 -1.92 -10.55
N ASN A 219 3.59 -1.98 -11.87
CA ASN A 219 2.46 -1.57 -12.70
C ASN A 219 1.96 -2.76 -13.52
N GLN A 220 0.68 -3.08 -13.37
CA GLN A 220 0.02 -4.19 -14.07
C GLN A 220 -1.22 -3.65 -14.79
N VAL A 221 -1.24 -3.77 -16.12
CA VAL A 221 -2.36 -3.36 -16.98
C VAL A 221 -2.85 -4.57 -17.78
N GLY A 222 -4.11 -4.94 -17.62
CA GLY A 222 -4.70 -6.17 -18.18
C GLY A 222 -5.18 -7.10 -17.08
N ASP A 223 -5.43 -8.37 -17.42
CA ASP A 223 -6.05 -9.32 -16.50
C ASP A 223 -5.08 -10.43 -16.03
N ASP A 224 -5.33 -11.01 -14.85
CA ASP A 224 -4.59 -12.17 -14.31
C ASP A 224 -3.06 -12.00 -14.20
N ASN A 225 -2.54 -10.77 -14.06
CA ASN A 225 -1.10 -10.55 -13.91
C ASN A 225 -0.63 -10.75 -12.46
N ILE A 226 0.57 -11.28 -12.27
CA ILE A 226 1.21 -11.51 -10.97
C ILE A 226 2.57 -10.82 -10.92
N SER A 227 2.79 -9.93 -9.95
CA SER A 227 4.08 -9.29 -9.68
C SER A 227 4.41 -9.40 -8.21
N LEU A 228 5.42 -10.22 -7.86
CA LEU A 228 5.88 -10.38 -6.48
C LEU A 228 7.35 -9.99 -6.34
N ALA A 229 7.67 -9.23 -5.30
CA ALA A 229 9.02 -8.71 -5.11
C ALA A 229 9.47 -8.71 -3.65
N TYR A 230 10.76 -8.96 -3.44
CA TYR A 230 11.44 -8.85 -2.15
C TYR A 230 12.74 -8.06 -2.30
N GLN A 231 12.92 -7.01 -1.49
CA GLN A 231 14.14 -6.22 -1.44
C GLN A 231 14.68 -6.20 -0.01
N GLN A 232 15.92 -6.64 0.18
CA GLN A 232 16.57 -6.72 1.47
C GLN A 232 17.91 -5.99 1.49
N GLY A 233 18.04 -4.99 2.36
CA GLY A 233 19.30 -4.30 2.63
C GLY A 233 19.25 -2.82 2.35
N LYS A 234 19.98 -2.33 1.33
CA LYS A 234 20.06 -0.88 1.07
C LYS A 234 19.92 -0.50 -0.40
N ASP A 235 19.20 0.59 -0.66
CA ASP A 235 19.20 1.34 -1.91
C ASP A 235 18.91 0.50 -3.17
N HIS A 236 18.05 -0.52 -3.05
CA HIS A 236 17.60 -1.33 -4.19
C HIS A 236 16.53 -0.60 -5.01
N MET A 237 16.57 -0.79 -6.33
CA MET A 237 15.59 -0.26 -7.26
C MET A 237 14.95 -1.37 -8.08
N LEU A 238 13.63 -1.46 -8.03
CA LEU A 238 12.84 -2.38 -8.85
C LEU A 238 11.76 -1.60 -9.59
N ASN A 239 11.66 -1.82 -10.90
CA ASN A 239 10.57 -1.31 -11.71
C ASN A 239 10.03 -2.45 -12.56
N THR A 240 8.76 -2.78 -12.39
CA THR A 240 8.09 -3.86 -13.11
C THR A 240 6.85 -3.33 -13.83
N HIS A 241 6.78 -3.55 -15.13
CA HIS A 241 5.64 -3.25 -15.98
C HIS A 241 5.15 -4.53 -16.65
N GLN A 242 3.89 -4.88 -16.42
CA GLN A 242 3.21 -5.99 -17.06
C GLN A 242 2.03 -5.44 -17.85
N MET A 243 2.00 -5.68 -19.16
CA MET A 243 0.95 -5.24 -20.05
C MET A 243 0.30 -6.45 -20.74
N GLY A 244 -1.02 -6.43 -20.87
CA GLY A 244 -1.77 -7.58 -21.35
C GLY A 244 -1.97 -8.62 -20.25
N ASP A 245 -2.37 -9.83 -20.64
CA ASP A 245 -2.95 -10.77 -19.68
C ASP A 245 -1.97 -11.88 -19.25
N GLY A 246 -2.08 -12.35 -18.01
CA GLY A 246 -1.41 -13.55 -17.51
C GLY A 246 0.11 -13.45 -17.38
N ASN A 247 0.67 -12.24 -17.23
CA ASN A 247 2.10 -12.07 -17.01
C ASN A 247 2.49 -12.41 -15.57
N VAL A 248 3.68 -12.96 -15.36
CA VAL A 248 4.21 -13.35 -14.03
C VAL A 248 5.64 -12.83 -13.86
N ALA A 249 5.88 -12.02 -12.83
CA ALA A 249 7.18 -11.46 -12.51
C ALA A 249 7.53 -11.71 -11.04
N TYR A 250 8.69 -12.34 -10.81
CA TYR A 250 9.26 -12.50 -9.48
C TYR A 250 10.61 -11.80 -9.40
N ALA A 251 10.85 -11.01 -8.36
CA ALA A 251 12.12 -10.32 -8.17
C ALA A 251 12.61 -10.42 -6.72
N THR A 252 13.86 -10.85 -6.53
CA THR A 252 14.55 -10.75 -5.24
C THR A 252 15.86 -9.99 -5.40
N GLN A 253 16.08 -9.02 -4.53
CA GLN A 253 17.31 -8.21 -4.47
C GLN A 253 17.79 -8.16 -3.03
N SER A 254 18.98 -8.69 -2.76
CA SER A 254 19.61 -8.59 -1.44
C SER A 254 20.94 -7.82 -1.49
N GLY A 255 21.31 -7.16 -0.40
CA GLY A 255 22.60 -6.48 -0.24
C GLY A 255 22.48 -4.98 -0.45
N ALA A 256 23.25 -4.40 -1.36
CA ALA A 256 23.19 -2.96 -1.66
C ALA A 256 23.00 -2.66 -3.16
N GLU A 257 22.32 -1.56 -3.49
CA GLU A 257 22.37 -0.88 -4.81
C GLU A 257 22.00 -1.72 -6.05
N ASN A 258 21.35 -2.87 -5.89
CA ASN A 258 20.85 -3.66 -7.01
C ASN A 258 19.70 -2.94 -7.74
N ARG A 259 19.65 -3.11 -9.07
CA ARG A 259 18.65 -2.51 -9.95
C ARG A 259 18.03 -3.57 -10.87
N ALA A 260 16.72 -3.56 -10.99
CA ALA A 260 15.99 -4.45 -11.89
C ALA A 260 14.86 -3.69 -12.60
N LEU A 261 14.86 -3.73 -13.92
CA LEU A 261 13.73 -3.32 -14.77
C LEU A 261 13.16 -4.56 -15.43
N ILE A 262 11.86 -4.77 -15.30
CA ILE A 262 11.13 -5.89 -15.90
C ILE A 262 9.98 -5.29 -16.71
N VAL A 263 9.94 -5.56 -18.02
CA VAL A 263 8.86 -5.15 -18.92
C VAL A 263 8.37 -6.40 -19.64
N GLN A 264 7.09 -6.73 -19.47
CA GLN A 264 6.46 -7.95 -19.99
C GLN A 264 5.17 -7.61 -20.75
N HIS A 265 4.98 -8.28 -21.89
CA HIS A 265 3.76 -8.18 -22.70
C HIS A 265 3.18 -9.56 -23.01
N ASP A 266 1.90 -9.74 -22.71
CA ASP A 266 1.06 -10.87 -23.13
C ASP A 266 1.60 -12.26 -22.70
N GLY A 267 1.25 -12.69 -21.48
CA GLY A 267 1.45 -14.07 -21.00
C GLY A 267 2.91 -14.45 -20.72
N GLN A 268 3.77 -13.50 -20.37
CA GLN A 268 5.20 -13.76 -20.14
C GLN A 268 5.49 -14.09 -18.68
N SER A 269 6.54 -14.88 -18.44
CA SER A 269 7.02 -15.15 -17.09
C SER A 269 8.52 -14.89 -16.96
N TYR A 270 8.95 -14.32 -15.83
CA TYR A 270 10.36 -14.13 -15.50
C TYR A 270 10.63 -14.09 -14.00
N THR A 271 11.85 -14.49 -13.62
CA THR A 271 12.38 -14.36 -12.26
C THR A 271 13.75 -13.67 -12.28
N VAL A 272 13.91 -12.57 -11.56
CA VAL A 272 15.19 -11.93 -11.27
C VAL A 272 15.63 -12.31 -9.85
N GLU A 273 16.82 -12.87 -9.69
CA GLU A 273 17.44 -13.08 -8.38
C GLU A 273 18.83 -12.43 -8.35
N GLN A 274 19.02 -11.42 -7.48
CA GLN A 274 20.29 -10.71 -7.32
C GLN A 274 20.77 -10.83 -5.87
N ASN A 275 21.94 -11.43 -5.69
CA ASN A 275 22.56 -11.72 -4.39
C ASN A 275 21.66 -12.50 -3.41
N LYS A 276 20.79 -13.38 -3.91
CA LYS A 276 19.90 -14.20 -3.05
C LYS A 276 20.70 -15.03 -2.04
N GLY A 277 20.21 -15.11 -0.80
CA GLY A 277 20.76 -15.98 0.23
C GLY A 277 22.00 -15.43 0.95
N ILE A 278 22.35 -14.16 0.75
CA ILE A 278 23.25 -13.47 1.67
C ILE A 278 22.54 -13.26 3.02
N GLY A 279 23.28 -13.20 4.11
CA GLY A 279 22.68 -12.96 5.43
C GLY A 279 22.02 -11.58 5.48
N ASN A 280 20.93 -11.43 6.24
CA ASN A 280 20.10 -10.21 6.32
C ASN A 280 20.88 -8.90 6.65
N ASN A 281 22.11 -9.01 7.13
CA ASN A 281 22.98 -7.89 7.52
C ASN A 281 24.25 -7.75 6.65
N ASP A 282 24.38 -8.55 5.58
CA ASP A 282 25.51 -8.48 4.67
C ASP A 282 25.19 -7.57 3.47
N PHE A 283 25.61 -6.32 3.57
CA PHE A 283 25.47 -5.31 2.51
C PHE A 283 26.76 -5.12 1.72
N SER A 284 27.73 -6.03 1.84
CA SER A 284 29.05 -5.90 1.20
C SER A 284 29.04 -6.23 -0.30
N VAL A 285 27.93 -6.79 -0.79
CA VAL A 285 27.71 -7.19 -2.18
C VAL A 285 26.52 -6.46 -2.76
N GLY A 286 26.57 -6.14 -4.05
CA GLY A 286 25.61 -5.21 -4.63
C GLY A 286 25.98 -4.69 -6.00
N GLY A 287 25.21 -3.70 -6.47
CA GLY A 287 25.46 -3.00 -7.73
C GLY A 287 25.14 -3.82 -8.98
N ASN A 288 24.37 -4.90 -8.84
CA ASN A 288 23.92 -5.68 -10.00
C ASN A 288 22.82 -4.93 -10.75
N GLN A 289 22.81 -5.00 -12.07
CA GLN A 289 21.75 -4.45 -12.90
C GLN A 289 21.17 -5.55 -13.80
N ALA A 290 19.85 -5.67 -13.80
CA ALA A 290 19.09 -6.50 -14.74
C ALA A 290 18.08 -5.63 -15.50
N ASN A 291 18.02 -5.79 -16.81
CA ASN A 291 16.97 -5.21 -17.65
C ASN A 291 16.37 -6.31 -18.50
N ILE A 292 15.11 -6.60 -18.24
CA ILE A 292 14.36 -7.69 -18.86
C ILE A 292 13.25 -7.05 -19.68
N LEU A 293 13.29 -7.28 -21.00
CA LEU A 293 12.23 -6.91 -21.92
C LEU A 293 11.73 -8.20 -22.59
N GLN A 294 10.50 -8.58 -22.31
CA GLN A 294 9.81 -9.71 -22.93
C GLN A 294 8.60 -9.18 -23.69
N MET A 295 8.68 -9.25 -25.01
CA MET A 295 7.57 -8.92 -25.89
C MET A 295 6.85 -10.20 -26.33
N GLY A 296 5.56 -10.10 -26.62
CA GLY A 296 4.82 -11.15 -27.32
C GLY A 296 5.41 -11.48 -28.71
N PRO A 297 4.91 -12.54 -29.37
CA PRO A 297 5.45 -13.05 -30.64
C PRO A 297 5.45 -12.03 -31.80
N ASP A 298 4.63 -10.97 -31.71
CA ASP A 298 4.52 -9.88 -32.69
C ASP A 298 5.23 -8.57 -32.23
N GLY A 299 6.07 -8.64 -31.19
CA GLY A 299 6.68 -7.49 -30.52
C GLY A 299 7.48 -6.55 -31.43
N ASN A 300 7.14 -5.25 -31.40
CA ASN A 300 7.92 -4.19 -32.03
C ASN A 300 8.80 -3.48 -30.99
N PHE A 301 10.12 -3.65 -31.09
CA PHE A 301 11.13 -3.02 -30.21
C PHE A 301 11.05 -1.48 -30.13
N GLY A 302 10.37 -0.81 -31.06
CA GLY A 302 10.21 0.65 -31.07
C GLY A 302 8.89 1.19 -30.49
N ALA A 303 7.92 0.33 -30.16
CA ALA A 303 6.57 0.76 -29.75
C ALA A 303 6.19 0.38 -28.30
N GLY A 304 6.94 -0.52 -27.66
CA GLY A 304 6.72 -0.95 -26.26
C GLY A 304 7.94 -0.80 -25.35
N ALA A 305 9.00 -0.14 -25.82
CA ALA A 305 10.18 0.13 -24.98
C ALA A 305 9.83 1.22 -23.97
N ILE A 306 9.61 0.82 -22.73
CA ILE A 306 9.58 1.73 -21.58
C ILE A 306 11.03 2.18 -21.34
N ASP A 307 11.23 3.47 -21.12
CA ASP A 307 12.56 4.01 -20.85
C ASP A 307 13.15 3.30 -19.63
N CYS A 308 14.47 3.09 -19.64
CA CYS A 308 15.18 2.45 -18.53
C CYS A 308 15.29 3.34 -17.28
N GLY A 309 14.52 4.43 -17.25
CA GLY A 309 14.36 5.31 -16.13
C GLY A 309 13.57 4.62 -15.02
N PHE A 310 14.08 4.77 -13.81
CA PHE A 310 13.28 4.55 -12.62
C PHE A 310 12.73 5.92 -12.28
N ASP A 311 11.41 6.09 -12.37
CA ASP A 311 10.78 7.34 -12.00
C ASP A 311 11.15 7.68 -10.55
N GLU A 312 11.38 8.97 -10.30
CA GLU A 312 11.57 9.42 -8.93
C GLU A 312 10.27 9.19 -8.14
N PRO A 313 10.37 8.80 -6.86
CA PRO A 313 9.21 8.71 -5.99
C PRO A 313 8.37 9.97 -6.07
N MET A 314 7.06 9.83 -6.20
CA MET A 314 6.18 10.96 -5.98
C MET A 314 6.35 11.45 -4.55
N ASP A 315 6.47 12.77 -4.38
CA ASP A 315 6.22 13.36 -3.06
C ASP A 315 4.76 13.07 -2.72
N LEU A 316 4.54 12.22 -1.73
CA LEU A 316 3.21 11.97 -1.20
C LEU A 316 2.77 13.24 -0.45
N ASP A 317 2.19 14.16 -1.21
CA ASP A 317 1.51 15.34 -0.71
C ASP A 317 0.24 14.89 0.02
N MET A 318 0.39 14.67 1.32
CA MET A 318 -0.70 14.31 2.23
C MET A 318 -1.45 15.58 2.63
N ASP A 319 -1.91 16.37 1.65
CA ASP A 319 -2.73 17.54 1.92
C ASP A 319 -4.11 17.06 2.39
N TYR A 320 -4.35 17.23 3.69
CA TYR A 320 -5.62 16.92 4.32
C TYR A 320 -6.40 18.21 4.52
N ASP A 321 -7.49 18.37 3.79
CA ASP A 321 -8.46 19.43 4.09
C ASP A 321 -9.33 18.98 5.28
N PHE A 322 -8.84 19.28 6.48
CA PHE A 322 -9.62 19.12 7.71
C PHE A 322 -10.43 20.41 7.93
N PRO A 323 -11.75 20.44 7.66
CA PRO A 323 -12.55 21.62 7.93
C PRO A 323 -12.45 21.97 9.42
N GLY A 324 -12.17 23.24 9.72
CA GLY A 324 -12.11 23.71 11.10
C GLY A 324 -13.41 23.36 11.84
N VAL A 325 -13.30 22.92 13.09
CA VAL A 325 -14.49 22.67 13.90
C VAL A 325 -15.10 24.01 14.29
N ASP A 326 -16.13 24.44 13.56
CA ASP A 326 -17.06 25.43 14.08
C ASP A 326 -18.14 24.68 14.87
N LEU A 327 -17.86 24.46 16.17
CA LEU A 327 -18.89 24.07 17.12
C LEU A 327 -19.78 25.29 17.34
N GLY A 328 -20.67 25.59 16.38
CA GLY A 328 -21.71 26.58 16.58
C GLY A 328 -22.41 26.33 17.93
N ASP A 329 -22.85 27.41 18.60
CA ASP A 329 -23.37 27.37 19.97
C ASP A 329 -24.29 26.16 20.21
N ILE A 330 -23.82 25.22 21.03
CA ILE A 330 -24.51 23.95 21.33
C ILE A 330 -25.87 24.20 22.01
N CYS A 331 -26.12 25.42 22.50
CA CYS A 331 -27.44 25.95 22.80
C CYS A 331 -27.45 27.48 22.57
N GLY A 332 -27.87 27.93 21.39
CA GLY A 332 -28.25 29.33 21.18
C GLY A 332 -29.52 29.69 21.96
N GLY A 333 -29.40 29.93 23.27
CA GLY A 333 -30.51 30.38 24.12
C GLY A 333 -30.61 29.82 25.55
N CYS A 334 -29.53 29.31 26.16
CA CYS A 334 -29.48 29.04 27.60
C CYS A 334 -28.51 29.98 28.32
#